data_AF-A0A0U5NNV8-F1
#
_entry.id   AF-A0A0U5NNV8-F1
#
_cell.length_a   1.000
_cell.length_b   1.000
_cell.length_c   1.000
_cell.angle_alpha   90.00
_cell.angle_beta   90.00
_cell.angle_gamma   90.00
#
_symmetry.space_group_name_H-M   'P 1'
#
loop_
_entity.id
_entity.type
_entity.pdbx_description
1 polymer ?
#
loop_
_entity_poly.entity_id
_entity_poly.type
_entity_poly.pdbx_seq_one_letter_code
_entity_poly.pdbx_strand_id
1 'polypeptide(L)'
;MHHLTKKEERASNRVIAYDETIQGEEALKAKERLQRMIVSPYFGRIDFHPADESEDTAKETIYIGIGAFTDKKTGKTLIYDWRAPISSMFYDFENGKAWYHAPAGLISGIISLKRQYKIKDSNLEYMIESGLNIHDEILQQELSHNSSDKMKNIVSTIQKEQNEVIRDETSKVLIIQGAAGSGKTSIALHRVAFLLYRFRKSLNSDNIMILSPNKVFASYISNVLPELGGGNIAGLYKPERHAS
;
A
#
# COMPACT_ATOMS: atom_id res chain seq x y z
N MET A 1 38.73 2.98 -38.51
CA MET A 1 38.19 3.91 -37.48
C MET A 1 36.72 4.28 -37.69
N HIS A 2 36.24 4.57 -38.91
CA HIS A 2 34.88 5.09 -39.16
C HIS A 2 33.71 4.14 -38.84
N HIS A 3 33.95 2.82 -38.70
CA HIS A 3 32.93 1.84 -38.34
C HIS A 3 32.72 1.66 -36.83
N LEU A 4 33.73 1.98 -36.00
CA LEU A 4 33.64 1.86 -34.53
C LEU A 4 32.79 2.99 -33.96
N THR A 5 32.98 4.22 -34.45
CA THR A 5 32.22 5.40 -34.05
C THR A 5 30.72 5.29 -34.34
N LYS A 6 30.31 4.74 -35.50
CA LYS A 6 28.89 4.49 -35.81
C LYS A 6 28.23 3.46 -34.90
N LYS A 7 29.00 2.51 -34.35
CA LYS A 7 28.48 1.48 -33.44
C LYS A 7 28.30 2.04 -32.03
N GLU A 8 29.22 2.89 -31.59
CA GLU A 8 29.15 3.63 -30.32
C GLU A 8 27.99 4.64 -30.32
N GLU A 9 27.83 5.39 -31.40
CA GLU A 9 26.74 6.38 -31.56
C GLU A 9 25.35 5.70 -31.55
N ARG A 10 25.20 4.54 -32.21
CA ARG A 10 23.96 3.74 -32.16
C ARG A 10 23.67 3.17 -30.78
N ALA A 11 24.70 2.77 -30.03
CA ALA A 11 24.53 2.29 -28.66
C ALA A 11 24.09 3.43 -27.74
N SER A 12 24.71 4.61 -27.86
CA SER A 12 24.32 5.82 -27.13
C SER A 12 22.88 6.22 -27.42
N ASN A 13 22.48 6.27 -28.69
CA ASN A 13 21.10 6.59 -29.08
C ASN A 13 20.08 5.58 -28.55
N ARG A 14 20.43 4.28 -28.46
CA ARG A 14 19.55 3.26 -27.85
C ARG A 14 19.38 3.49 -26.35
N VAL A 15 20.43 3.89 -25.64
CA VAL A 15 20.35 4.18 -24.20
C VAL A 15 19.48 5.40 -23.97
N ILE A 16 19.68 6.48 -24.73
CA ILE A 16 18.87 7.70 -24.62
C ILE A 16 17.39 7.41 -24.91
N ALA A 17 17.09 6.70 -26.01
CA ALA A 17 15.71 6.34 -26.34
C ALA A 17 15.07 5.42 -25.27
N TYR A 18 15.87 4.56 -24.63
CA TYR A 18 15.41 3.70 -23.54
C TYR A 18 15.14 4.49 -22.25
N ASP A 19 16.01 5.45 -21.90
CA ASP A 19 15.81 6.33 -20.74
C ASP A 19 14.59 7.25 -20.95
N GLU A 20 14.40 7.79 -22.16
CA GLU A 20 13.22 8.58 -22.52
C GLU A 20 11.91 7.78 -22.39
N THR A 21 11.91 6.52 -22.82
CA THR A 21 10.73 5.65 -22.68
C THR A 21 10.43 5.32 -21.21
N ILE A 22 11.45 5.01 -20.41
CA ILE A 22 11.28 4.79 -18.96
C ILE A 22 10.72 6.05 -18.28
N GLN A 23 11.28 7.23 -18.57
CA GLN A 23 10.78 8.48 -18.00
C GLN A 23 9.33 8.75 -18.40
N GLY A 24 8.97 8.47 -19.66
CA GLY A 24 7.59 8.58 -20.15
C GLY A 24 6.63 7.68 -19.37
N GLU A 25 6.99 6.41 -19.16
CA GLU A 25 6.18 5.47 -18.38
C GLU A 25 6.04 5.87 -16.91
N GLU A 26 7.13 6.33 -16.27
CA GLU A 26 7.10 6.83 -14.89
C GLU A 26 6.21 8.07 -14.75
N ALA A 27 6.27 8.98 -15.72
CA ALA A 27 5.42 10.17 -15.75
C ALA A 27 3.93 9.80 -15.88
N LEU A 28 3.60 8.81 -16.72
CA LEU A 28 2.24 8.30 -16.86
C LEU A 28 1.73 7.67 -15.55
N LYS A 29 2.51 6.77 -14.94
CA LYS A 29 2.17 6.16 -13.63
C LYS A 29 2.00 7.23 -12.55
N ALA A 30 2.88 8.24 -12.53
CA ALA A 30 2.78 9.35 -11.60
C ALA A 30 1.50 10.17 -11.83
N LYS A 31 1.13 10.44 -13.09
CA LYS A 31 -0.11 11.15 -13.45
C LYS A 31 -1.34 10.38 -12.99
N GLU A 32 -1.44 9.09 -13.30
CA GLU A 32 -2.58 8.24 -12.91
C GLU A 32 -2.72 8.16 -11.39
N ARG A 33 -1.60 8.03 -10.67
CA ARG A 33 -1.60 8.07 -9.21
C ARG A 33 -2.10 9.42 -8.69
N LEU A 34 -1.59 10.53 -9.22
CA LEU A 34 -2.02 11.87 -8.80
C LEU A 34 -3.50 12.11 -9.08
N GLN A 35 -4.03 11.65 -10.22
CA GLN A 35 -5.45 11.74 -10.54
C GLN A 35 -6.32 11.03 -9.49
N ARG A 36 -5.91 9.84 -9.05
CA ARG A 36 -6.60 9.11 -7.98
C ARG A 36 -6.48 9.84 -6.63
N MET A 37 -5.31 10.39 -6.33
CA MET A 37 -5.09 11.16 -5.11
C MET A 37 -5.88 12.48 -5.09
N ILE A 38 -6.21 13.08 -6.24
CA ILE A 38 -7.09 14.25 -6.29
C ILE A 38 -8.49 13.88 -5.76
N VAL A 39 -9.02 12.73 -6.14
CA VAL A 39 -10.36 12.27 -5.74
C VAL A 39 -10.39 11.83 -4.28
N SER A 40 -9.36 11.11 -3.83
CA SER A 40 -9.24 10.57 -2.46
C SER A 40 -7.75 10.52 -2.05
N PRO A 41 -7.20 11.60 -1.47
CA PRO A 41 -5.76 11.74 -1.27
C PRO A 41 -5.19 10.85 -0.16
N TYR A 42 -5.92 10.75 0.94
CA TYR A 42 -5.55 10.00 2.13
C TYR A 42 -6.81 9.44 2.79
N PHE A 43 -6.65 8.33 3.49
CA PHE A 43 -7.72 7.67 4.25
C PHE A 43 -7.41 7.60 5.74
N GLY A 44 -6.17 7.88 6.15
CA GLY A 44 -5.74 7.79 7.54
C GLY A 44 -4.88 8.99 7.97
N ARG A 45 -4.92 9.31 9.26
CA ARG A 45 -3.99 10.21 9.92
C ARG A 45 -3.58 9.65 11.28
N ILE A 46 -2.31 9.79 11.61
CA ILE A 46 -1.79 9.61 12.96
C ILE A 46 -0.96 10.84 13.36
N ASP A 47 -1.05 11.24 14.63
CA ASP A 47 -0.14 12.22 15.21
C ASP A 47 0.85 11.49 16.13
N PHE A 48 2.09 11.38 15.65
CA PHE A 48 3.16 10.59 16.27
C PHE A 48 4.20 11.48 16.91
N HIS A 49 4.67 11.10 18.09
CA HIS A 49 5.77 11.75 18.79
C HIS A 49 6.87 10.73 19.06
N PRO A 50 8.05 10.83 18.43
CA PRO A 50 9.18 9.94 18.69
C PRO A 50 9.63 10.00 20.15
N ALA A 51 10.02 8.87 20.73
CA ALA A 51 10.44 8.79 22.13
C ALA A 51 11.79 9.47 22.41
N ASP A 52 12.62 9.64 21.38
CA ASP A 52 13.94 10.26 21.49
C ASP A 52 13.90 11.79 21.35
N GLU A 53 12.72 12.36 21.09
CA GLU A 53 12.50 13.81 21.03
C GLU A 53 12.02 14.34 22.40
N SER A 54 12.27 15.63 22.68
CA SER A 54 11.77 16.25 23.91
C SER A 54 10.25 16.41 23.85
N GLU A 55 9.57 16.37 25.00
CA GLU A 55 8.10 16.54 25.08
C GLU A 55 7.61 17.87 24.46
N ASP A 56 8.45 18.90 24.44
CA ASP A 56 8.16 20.20 23.81
C ASP A 56 8.23 20.17 22.28
N THR A 57 8.75 19.09 21.69
CA THR A 57 8.84 18.94 20.23
C THR A 57 7.45 18.70 19.65
N ALA A 58 7.11 19.47 18.63
CA ALA A 58 5.83 19.36 17.96
C ALA A 58 5.66 17.95 17.37
N LYS A 59 4.49 17.35 17.61
CA LYS A 59 4.13 16.04 17.07
C LYS A 59 4.14 16.06 15.54
N GLU A 60 4.57 14.96 14.94
CA GLU A 60 4.50 14.78 13.50
C GLU A 60 3.10 14.35 13.08
N THR A 61 2.44 15.16 12.25
CA THR A 61 1.19 14.77 11.58
C THR A 61 1.50 13.94 10.34
N ILE A 62 1.10 12.67 10.36
CA ILE A 62 1.34 11.71 9.30
C ILE A 62 0.00 11.37 8.63
N TYR A 63 -0.18 11.82 7.39
CA TYR A 63 -1.30 11.39 6.55
C TYR A 63 -0.92 10.15 5.74
N ILE A 64 -1.84 9.18 5.62
CA ILE A 64 -1.62 7.90 4.97
C ILE A 64 -2.62 7.74 3.83
N GLY A 65 -2.11 7.45 2.64
CA GLY A 65 -2.91 7.32 1.43
C GLY A 65 -2.42 6.22 0.50
N ILE A 66 -3.07 6.14 -0.66
CA ILE A 66 -2.77 5.16 -1.72
C ILE A 66 -1.39 5.36 -2.36
N GLY A 67 -0.75 6.50 -2.10
CA GLY A 67 0.55 6.85 -2.67
C GLY A 67 1.22 7.98 -1.91
N ALA A 68 2.55 8.04 -1.99
CA ALA A 68 3.31 9.13 -1.40
C ALA A 68 3.19 10.42 -2.22
N PHE A 69 2.97 11.55 -1.53
CA PHE A 69 3.00 12.89 -2.11
C PHE A 69 3.94 13.79 -1.29
N THR A 70 4.94 14.32 -1.97
CA THR A 70 5.95 15.22 -1.40
C THR A 70 5.84 16.57 -2.08
N ASP A 71 5.80 17.63 -1.29
CA ASP A 71 5.87 18.98 -1.82
C ASP A 71 7.27 19.23 -2.38
N LYS A 72 7.34 19.51 -3.69
CA LYS A 72 8.61 19.74 -4.40
C LYS A 72 9.34 21.01 -3.92
N LYS A 73 8.64 21.98 -3.34
CA LYS A 73 9.24 23.24 -2.88
C LYS A 73 9.92 23.09 -1.52
N THR A 74 9.23 22.45 -0.58
CA THR A 74 9.70 22.30 0.79
C THR A 74 10.43 20.98 1.03
N GLY A 75 10.30 20.00 0.14
CA GLY A 75 10.80 18.63 0.33
C GLY A 75 10.01 17.82 1.36
N LYS A 76 8.98 18.40 1.98
CA LYS A 76 8.19 17.74 3.02
C LYS A 76 7.22 16.74 2.42
N THR A 77 7.24 15.51 2.92
CA THR A 77 6.21 14.51 2.61
C THR A 77 4.90 14.91 3.28
N LEU A 78 3.87 15.16 2.47
CA LEU A 78 2.55 15.55 2.94
C LEU A 78 1.64 14.33 3.13
N ILE A 79 1.81 13.31 2.29
CA ILE A 79 1.07 12.04 2.36
C ILE A 79 2.08 10.91 2.21
N TYR A 80 2.02 9.96 3.13
CA TYR A 80 2.80 8.72 3.09
C TYR A 80 2.02 7.62 2.38
N ASP A 81 2.73 6.81 1.60
CA ASP A 81 2.18 5.61 0.98
C ASP A 81 1.86 4.57 2.06
N TRP A 82 0.68 3.95 2.01
CA TRP A 82 0.27 2.93 3.00
C TRP A 82 1.27 1.77 3.15
N ARG A 83 2.08 1.50 2.12
CA ARG A 83 3.11 0.44 2.11
C ARG A 83 4.40 0.87 2.82
N ALA A 84 4.57 2.16 3.11
CA ALA A 84 5.74 2.64 3.83
C ALA A 84 5.82 2.02 5.23
N PRO A 85 7.02 1.83 5.80
CA PRO A 85 7.16 1.28 7.13
C PRO A 85 6.48 2.12 8.22
N ILE A 86 6.61 3.45 8.15
CA ILE A 86 5.96 4.39 9.09
C ILE A 86 4.44 4.23 9.11
N SER A 87 3.85 3.83 7.98
CA SER A 87 2.40 3.63 7.86
C SER A 87 1.92 2.32 8.48
N SER A 88 2.80 1.39 8.85
CA SER A 88 2.40 0.18 9.58
C SER A 88 1.79 0.54 10.94
N MET A 89 2.26 1.63 11.56
CA MET A 89 1.76 2.11 12.83
C MET A 89 0.26 2.32 12.87
N PHE A 90 -0.31 2.76 11.74
CA PHE A 90 -1.75 2.96 11.63
C PHE A 90 -2.52 1.65 11.78
N TYR A 91 -1.98 0.51 11.36
CA TYR A 91 -2.64 -0.80 11.42
C TYR A 91 -2.28 -1.59 12.67
N ASP A 92 -1.03 -1.47 13.14
CA ASP A 92 -0.48 -2.34 14.18
C ASP A 92 -0.78 -1.87 15.61
N PHE A 93 -1.08 -0.57 15.77
CA PHE A 93 -1.26 0.07 17.08
C PHE A 93 -2.52 0.93 17.14
N GLU A 94 -3.04 1.02 18.36
CA GLU A 94 -4.03 2.03 18.76
C GLU A 94 -3.30 3.29 19.27
N ASN A 95 -4.01 4.19 19.94
CA ASN A 95 -3.36 5.31 20.62
C ASN A 95 -2.49 4.80 21.78
N GLY A 96 -1.35 5.44 22.01
CA GLY A 96 -0.36 5.04 23.00
C GLY A 96 0.96 4.63 22.36
N LYS A 97 1.65 3.65 22.96
CA LYS A 97 2.98 3.24 22.52
C LYS A 97 2.93 2.57 21.15
N ALA A 98 3.75 3.05 20.23
CA ALA A 98 3.87 2.51 18.88
C ALA A 98 5.34 2.54 18.42
N TRP A 99 5.62 1.79 17.37
CA TRP A 99 6.94 1.75 16.76
C TRP A 99 6.87 1.32 15.30
N TYR A 100 7.92 1.60 14.54
CA TYR A 100 8.08 1.13 13.17
C TYR A 100 9.57 0.95 12.82
N HIS A 101 9.82 0.12 11.81
CA HIS A 101 11.18 -0.09 11.29
C HIS A 101 11.50 0.90 10.18
N ALA A 102 12.39 1.86 10.44
CA ALA A 102 12.98 2.71 9.42
C ALA A 102 14.28 2.11 8.87
N PRO A 103 14.76 2.56 7.70
CA PRO A 103 16.11 2.22 7.22
C PRO A 103 17.22 2.53 8.24
N ALA A 104 17.00 3.52 9.11
CA ALA A 104 17.93 3.91 10.17
C ALA A 104 17.85 3.04 11.45
N GLY A 105 16.84 2.17 11.57
CA GLY A 105 16.61 1.36 12.76
C GLY A 105 15.15 1.38 13.24
N LEU A 106 14.91 0.80 14.41
CA LEU A 106 13.60 0.84 15.06
C LEU A 106 13.35 2.24 15.64
N ILE A 107 12.25 2.88 15.26
CA ILE A 107 11.81 4.16 15.82
C ILE A 107 10.59 3.88 16.71
N SER A 108 10.65 4.31 17.97
CA SER A 108 9.56 4.14 18.94
C SER A 108 9.00 5.49 19.36
N GLY A 109 7.75 5.51 19.83
CA GLY A 109 7.10 6.75 20.24
C GLY A 109 5.65 6.56 20.66
N ILE A 110 4.90 7.66 20.67
CA ILE A 110 3.51 7.70 21.11
C ILE A 110 2.62 8.21 19.97
N ILE A 111 1.58 7.44 19.63
CA ILE A 111 0.45 7.90 18.82
C ILE A 111 -0.55 8.57 19.76
N SER A 112 -0.76 9.86 19.58
CA SER A 112 -1.69 10.64 20.42
C SER A 112 -3.05 10.87 19.78
N LEU A 113 -3.13 10.74 18.46
CA LEU A 113 -4.36 10.88 17.69
C LEU A 113 -4.32 9.90 16.52
N LYS A 114 -5.46 9.28 16.25
CA LYS A 114 -5.69 8.42 15.09
C LYS A 114 -7.05 8.72 14.50
N ARG A 115 -7.08 8.97 13.20
CA ARG A 115 -8.32 9.28 12.46
C ARG A 115 -8.37 8.50 11.16
N GLN A 116 -9.55 8.01 10.84
CA GLN A 116 -9.87 7.44 9.56
C GLN A 116 -10.85 8.35 8.82
N TYR A 117 -10.63 8.53 7.52
CA TYR A 117 -11.42 9.40 6.65
C TYR A 117 -12.03 8.59 5.52
N LYS A 118 -13.25 8.96 5.15
CA LYS A 118 -13.83 8.63 3.85
C LYS A 118 -13.94 9.89 3.03
N ILE A 119 -13.12 9.94 1.98
CA ILE A 119 -13.11 11.04 1.02
C ILE A 119 -13.53 10.47 -0.32
N LYS A 120 -14.57 11.06 -0.90
CA LYS A 120 -15.09 10.70 -2.21
C LYS A 120 -15.30 11.97 -3.02
N ASP A 121 -14.84 11.97 -4.27
CA ASP A 121 -14.97 13.12 -5.17
C ASP A 121 -14.48 14.43 -4.53
N SER A 122 -13.34 14.37 -3.83
CA SER A 122 -12.73 15.48 -3.07
C SER A 122 -13.56 16.01 -1.89
N ASN A 123 -14.66 15.35 -1.52
CA ASN A 123 -15.49 15.70 -0.39
C ASN A 123 -15.29 14.72 0.76
N LEU A 124 -15.16 15.25 1.98
CA LEU A 124 -15.14 14.44 3.19
C LEU A 124 -16.57 13.97 3.49
N GLU A 125 -16.85 12.68 3.31
CA GLU A 125 -18.15 12.09 3.64
C GLU A 125 -18.27 11.87 5.15
N TYR A 126 -17.25 11.27 5.77
CA TYR A 126 -17.18 11.10 7.22
C TYR A 126 -15.74 11.00 7.73
N MET A 127 -15.60 11.24 9.03
CA MET A 127 -14.36 11.06 9.79
C MET A 127 -14.66 10.26 11.06
N ILE A 128 -13.87 9.23 11.33
CA ILE A 128 -13.92 8.45 12.56
C ILE A 128 -12.66 8.73 13.36
N GLU A 129 -12.84 9.25 14.57
CA GLU A 129 -11.78 9.40 15.58
C GLU A 129 -11.90 8.23 16.55
N SER A 130 -11.31 7.11 16.17
CA SER A 130 -11.26 5.89 16.96
C SER A 130 -9.84 5.33 16.86
N GLY A 131 -9.32 4.72 17.93
CA GLY A 131 -8.05 4.00 17.89
C GLY A 131 -8.03 2.81 16.91
N LEU A 132 -9.18 2.50 16.31
CA LEU A 132 -9.45 1.35 15.46
C LEU A 132 -9.57 1.79 14.00
N ASN A 133 -8.96 1.05 13.08
CA ASN A 133 -9.33 1.17 11.67
C ASN A 133 -10.54 0.25 11.44
N ILE A 134 -11.42 0.60 10.52
CA ILE A 134 -12.54 -0.27 10.11
C ILE A 134 -12.60 -0.17 8.60
N HIS A 135 -12.54 -1.27 7.85
CA HIS A 135 -12.45 -1.21 6.38
C HIS A 135 -13.80 -1.43 5.68
N ASP A 136 -14.79 -1.98 6.39
CA ASP A 136 -16.10 -2.36 5.85
C ASP A 136 -17.13 -1.26 6.15
N GLU A 137 -17.73 -0.70 5.09
CA GLU A 137 -18.66 0.43 5.14
C GLU A 137 -19.96 0.11 5.89
N ILE A 138 -20.46 -1.12 5.78
CA ILE A 138 -21.70 -1.55 6.44
C ILE A 138 -21.42 -1.75 7.94
N LEU A 139 -20.30 -2.40 8.25
CA LEU A 139 -19.83 -2.51 9.63
C LEU A 139 -19.54 -1.14 10.23
N GLN A 140 -18.98 -0.19 9.48
CA GLN A 140 -18.74 1.18 9.98
C GLN A 140 -20.02 1.92 10.35
N GLN A 141 -21.05 1.87 9.49
CA GLN A 141 -22.34 2.53 9.76
C GLN A 141 -23.06 1.92 10.97
N GLU A 142 -23.04 0.59 11.10
CA GLU A 142 -23.59 -0.13 12.26
C GLU A 142 -22.76 0.11 13.53
N LEU A 143 -21.43 0.18 13.40
CA LEU A 143 -20.50 0.42 14.52
C LEU A 143 -20.52 1.85 15.03
N SER A 144 -20.79 2.84 14.15
CA SER A 144 -20.95 4.24 14.55
C SER A 144 -22.21 4.49 15.37
N HIS A 145 -23.21 3.62 15.27
CA HIS A 145 -24.51 3.87 15.89
C HIS A 145 -24.79 3.17 17.22
N ASN A 146 -24.17 2.02 17.56
CA ASN A 146 -24.29 1.44 18.91
C ASN A 146 -23.46 0.17 19.18
N SER A 147 -22.21 0.10 18.72
CA SER A 147 -21.47 -1.17 18.88
C SER A 147 -20.65 -1.29 20.16
N SER A 148 -20.81 -2.44 20.82
CA SER A 148 -20.08 -2.85 22.02
C SER A 148 -18.57 -2.85 21.78
N ASP A 149 -17.80 -2.41 22.79
CA ASP A 149 -16.33 -2.38 22.77
C ASP A 149 -15.69 -3.73 22.42
N LYS A 150 -16.39 -4.85 22.65
CA LYS A 150 -15.95 -6.18 22.22
C LYS A 150 -15.86 -6.32 20.70
N MET A 151 -16.84 -5.83 19.96
CA MET A 151 -16.87 -5.94 18.49
C MET A 151 -15.78 -5.07 17.85
N LYS A 152 -15.58 -3.88 18.41
CA LYS A 152 -14.47 -2.96 18.12
C LYS A 152 -13.10 -3.63 18.27
N ASN A 153 -12.86 -4.31 19.39
CA ASN A 153 -11.60 -5.02 19.63
C ASN A 153 -11.39 -6.17 18.64
N ILE A 154 -12.43 -6.92 18.28
CA ILE A 154 -12.34 -8.02 17.30
C ILE A 154 -11.88 -7.50 15.93
N VAL A 155 -12.46 -6.39 15.44
CA VAL A 155 -12.09 -5.80 14.14
C VAL A 155 -10.63 -5.34 14.14
N SER A 156 -10.17 -4.69 15.22
CA SER A 156 -8.78 -4.25 15.38
C SER A 156 -7.81 -5.43 15.32
N THR A 157 -8.07 -6.49 16.06
CA THR A 157 -7.25 -7.71 16.04
C THR A 157 -7.19 -8.33 14.65
N ILE A 158 -8.34 -8.47 13.98
CA ILE A 158 -8.40 -9.03 12.62
C ILE A 158 -7.53 -8.20 11.65
N GLN A 159 -7.59 -6.87 11.73
CA GLN A 159 -6.80 -6.02 10.83
C GLN A 159 -5.31 -6.09 11.10
N LYS A 160 -4.93 -6.17 12.37
CA LYS A 160 -3.54 -6.37 12.75
C LYS A 160 -3.02 -7.69 12.20
N GLU A 161 -3.75 -8.79 12.41
CA GLU A 161 -3.42 -10.11 11.84
C GLU A 161 -3.31 -10.06 10.30
N GLN A 162 -4.22 -9.35 9.63
CA GLN A 162 -4.15 -9.14 8.19
C GLN A 162 -2.91 -8.34 7.76
N ASN A 163 -2.56 -7.28 8.49
CA ASN A 163 -1.38 -6.47 8.19
C ASN A 163 -0.08 -7.25 8.42
N GLU A 164 -0.02 -8.08 9.45
CA GLU A 164 1.11 -9.01 9.70
C GLU A 164 1.29 -9.97 8.50
N VAL A 165 0.20 -10.58 8.02
CA VAL A 165 0.22 -11.45 6.84
C VAL A 165 0.60 -10.67 5.57
N ILE A 166 0.17 -9.42 5.42
CA ILE A 166 0.52 -8.57 4.26
C ILE A 166 2.00 -8.20 4.28
N ARG A 167 2.56 -7.91 5.46
CA ARG A 167 3.93 -7.37 5.63
C ARG A 167 5.00 -8.42 5.94
N ASP A 168 4.65 -9.70 6.09
CA ASP A 168 5.64 -10.75 6.33
C ASP A 168 6.64 -10.85 5.17
N GLU A 169 7.90 -10.47 5.41
CA GLU A 169 9.00 -10.56 4.43
C GLU A 169 9.82 -11.86 4.57
N THR A 170 9.54 -12.66 5.61
CA THR A 170 10.40 -13.76 6.06
C THR A 170 9.93 -15.13 5.57
N SER A 171 8.62 -15.34 5.48
CA SER A 171 8.06 -16.61 5.03
C SER A 171 8.29 -16.83 3.54
N LYS A 172 9.06 -17.88 3.21
CA LYS A 172 9.25 -18.33 1.82
C LYS A 172 7.96 -18.87 1.20
N VAL A 173 7.13 -19.52 2.00
CA VAL A 173 5.82 -20.07 1.61
C VAL A 173 4.81 -19.63 2.66
N LEU A 174 3.68 -19.09 2.22
CA LEU A 174 2.62 -18.59 3.09
C LEU A 174 1.28 -19.17 2.63
N ILE A 175 0.50 -19.70 3.57
CA ILE A 175 -0.83 -20.26 3.33
C ILE A 175 -1.84 -19.37 4.08
N ILE A 176 -2.81 -18.81 3.35
CA ILE A 176 -3.87 -17.99 3.93
C ILE A 176 -5.16 -18.81 3.99
N GLN A 177 -5.58 -19.17 5.20
CA GLN A 177 -6.79 -19.97 5.46
C GLN A 177 -7.82 -19.15 6.25
N GLY A 178 -9.10 -19.29 5.93
CA GLY A 178 -10.19 -18.57 6.60
C GLY A 178 -11.56 -18.84 5.99
N ALA A 179 -12.62 -18.49 6.69
CA ALA A 179 -14.01 -18.68 6.26
C ALA A 179 -14.35 -17.92 4.97
N ALA A 180 -15.44 -18.30 4.28
CA ALA A 180 -15.93 -17.55 3.13
C ALA A 180 -16.20 -16.08 3.53
N GLY A 181 -15.84 -15.11 2.67
CA GLY A 181 -15.99 -13.69 2.97
C GLY A 181 -14.88 -13.07 3.84
N SER A 182 -13.93 -13.84 4.37
CA SER A 182 -12.87 -13.33 5.26
C SER A 182 -11.77 -12.47 4.59
N GLY A 183 -11.98 -12.01 3.35
CA GLY A 183 -11.03 -11.12 2.66
C GLY A 183 -9.72 -11.75 2.15
N LYS A 184 -9.56 -13.08 2.15
CA LYS A 184 -8.31 -13.78 1.73
C LYS A 184 -7.72 -13.28 0.42
N THR A 185 -8.56 -13.08 -0.59
CA THR A 185 -8.12 -12.54 -1.89
C THR A 185 -7.55 -11.13 -1.74
N SER A 186 -8.26 -10.24 -1.04
CA SER A 186 -7.81 -8.86 -0.82
C SER A 186 -6.47 -8.85 -0.07
N ILE A 187 -6.33 -9.67 0.98
CA ILE A 187 -5.06 -9.85 1.71
C ILE A 187 -3.93 -10.27 0.77
N ALA A 188 -4.17 -11.28 -0.09
CA ALA A 188 -3.17 -11.75 -1.04
C ALA A 188 -2.75 -10.66 -2.05
N LEU A 189 -3.71 -9.88 -2.56
CA LEU A 189 -3.44 -8.77 -3.48
C LEU A 189 -2.68 -7.62 -2.82
N HIS A 190 -3.08 -7.24 -1.61
CA HIS A 190 -2.39 -6.22 -0.84
C HIS A 190 -0.97 -6.67 -0.51
N ARG A 191 -0.77 -7.95 -0.17
CA ARG A 191 0.56 -8.53 0.03
C ARG A 191 1.41 -8.43 -1.23
N VAL A 192 0.88 -8.79 -2.40
CA VAL A 192 1.62 -8.65 -3.67
C VAL A 192 2.01 -7.19 -3.93
N ALA A 193 1.09 -6.24 -3.74
CA ALA A 193 1.37 -4.82 -3.90
C ALA A 193 2.42 -4.29 -2.91
N PHE A 194 2.39 -4.78 -1.66
CA PHE A 194 3.39 -4.49 -0.65
C PHE A 194 4.76 -5.03 -1.03
N LEU A 195 4.86 -6.30 -1.44
CA LEU A 195 6.13 -6.92 -1.85
C LEU A 195 6.72 -6.23 -3.08
N LEU A 196 5.90 -5.87 -4.08
CA LEU A 196 6.33 -5.07 -5.23
C LEU A 196 6.88 -3.71 -4.82
N TYR A 197 6.26 -3.03 -3.85
CA TYR A 197 6.76 -1.76 -3.34
C TYR A 197 8.08 -1.94 -2.58
N ARG A 198 8.11 -2.92 -1.67
CA ARG A 198 9.23 -3.19 -0.77
C ARG A 198 10.48 -3.61 -1.53
N PHE A 199 10.30 -4.48 -2.53
CA PHE A 199 11.36 -5.05 -3.34
C PHE A 199 11.42 -4.45 -4.75
N ARG A 200 10.89 -3.23 -4.98
CA ARG A 200 10.82 -2.58 -6.31
C ARG A 200 12.15 -2.45 -7.06
N LYS A 201 13.29 -2.60 -6.38
CA LYS A 201 14.62 -2.60 -7.00
C LYS A 201 15.01 -3.96 -7.61
N SER A 202 14.38 -5.04 -7.16
CA SER A 202 14.72 -6.43 -7.53
C SER A 202 13.52 -7.25 -8.00
N LEU A 203 12.29 -6.80 -7.74
CA LEU A 203 11.04 -7.45 -8.08
C LEU A 203 10.18 -6.47 -8.89
N ASN A 204 9.73 -6.92 -10.05
CA ASN A 204 8.75 -6.22 -10.87
C ASN A 204 7.53 -7.11 -11.13
N SER A 205 6.53 -6.57 -11.82
CA SER A 205 5.29 -7.30 -12.10
C SER A 205 5.49 -8.54 -12.98
N ASP A 206 6.52 -8.56 -13.83
CA ASP A 206 6.84 -9.71 -14.68
C ASP A 206 7.43 -10.89 -13.87
N ASN A 207 7.88 -10.64 -12.64
CA ASN A 207 8.34 -11.68 -11.73
C ASN A 207 7.20 -12.35 -10.96
N ILE A 208 5.95 -11.96 -11.20
CA ILE A 208 4.78 -12.46 -10.47
C ILE A 208 3.91 -13.30 -11.39
N MET A 209 3.60 -14.52 -10.94
CA MET A 209 2.66 -15.40 -11.63
C MET A 209 1.49 -15.70 -10.71
N ILE A 210 0.28 -15.39 -11.17
CA ILE A 210 -0.96 -15.74 -10.48
C ILE A 210 -1.56 -16.95 -11.18
N LEU A 211 -1.78 -18.00 -10.39
CA LEU A 211 -2.47 -19.21 -10.82
C LEU A 211 -3.88 -19.17 -10.26
N SER A 212 -4.87 -19.12 -11.14
CA SER A 212 -6.29 -19.10 -10.77
C SER A 212 -7.05 -20.21 -11.50
N PRO A 213 -7.97 -20.92 -10.82
CA PRO A 213 -8.85 -21.87 -11.47
C PRO A 213 -9.91 -21.20 -12.36
N ASN A 214 -10.09 -19.88 -12.25
CA ASN A 214 -11.07 -19.11 -13.01
C ASN A 214 -10.42 -17.94 -13.76
N LYS A 215 -10.63 -17.85 -15.08
CA LYS A 215 -10.15 -16.77 -15.95
C LYS A 215 -10.68 -15.39 -15.52
N VAL A 216 -11.96 -15.29 -15.16
CA VAL A 216 -12.58 -14.02 -14.73
C VAL A 216 -11.85 -13.48 -13.50
N PHE A 217 -11.51 -14.37 -12.57
CA PHE A 217 -10.78 -14.01 -11.37
C PHE A 217 -9.32 -13.61 -11.66
N ALA A 218 -8.65 -14.30 -12.58
CA ALA A 218 -7.31 -13.91 -13.03
C ALA A 218 -7.32 -12.50 -13.65
N SER A 219 -8.29 -12.20 -14.52
CA SER A 219 -8.44 -10.89 -15.14
C SER A 219 -8.76 -9.79 -14.13
N TYR A 220 -9.63 -10.06 -13.15
CA TYR A 220 -9.93 -9.12 -12.07
C TYR A 220 -8.67 -8.73 -11.29
N ILE A 221 -7.84 -9.72 -10.93
CA ILE A 221 -6.61 -9.50 -10.20
C ILE A 221 -5.63 -8.62 -11.00
N SER A 222 -5.45 -8.91 -12.30
CA SER A 222 -4.57 -8.12 -13.17
C SER A 222 -4.98 -6.65 -13.28
N ASN A 223 -6.26 -6.33 -13.06
CA ASN A 223 -6.76 -4.95 -13.07
C ASN A 223 -6.63 -4.26 -11.70
N VAL A 224 -6.82 -4.99 -10.59
CA VAL A 224 -6.78 -4.42 -9.22
C VAL A 224 -5.36 -4.14 -8.73
N LEU A 225 -4.37 -4.94 -9.14
CA LEU A 225 -2.98 -4.73 -8.72
C LEU A 225 -2.38 -3.38 -9.18
N PRO A 226 -2.61 -2.93 -10.43
CA PRO A 226 -2.35 -1.55 -10.86
C PRO A 226 -3.01 -0.48 -9.99
N GLU A 227 -4.24 -0.73 -9.56
CA GLU A 227 -4.97 0.17 -8.66
C GLU A 227 -4.36 0.22 -7.25
N LEU A 228 -3.66 -0.83 -6.83
CA LEU A 228 -2.92 -0.86 -5.56
C LEU A 228 -1.46 -0.40 -5.69
N GLY A 229 -1.08 0.13 -6.86
CA GLY A 229 0.26 0.64 -7.13
C GLY A 229 1.29 -0.46 -7.44
N GLY A 230 0.85 -1.65 -7.85
CA GLY A 230 1.67 -2.66 -8.52
C GLY A 230 1.74 -2.42 -10.03
N GLY A 231 2.73 -2.99 -10.72
CA GLY A 231 2.77 -2.97 -12.19
C GLY A 231 1.69 -3.88 -12.81
N ASN A 232 1.57 -3.87 -14.14
CA ASN A 232 0.67 -4.78 -14.86
C ASN A 232 1.20 -6.21 -14.78
N ILE A 233 0.43 -7.15 -14.22
CA ILE A 233 0.86 -8.54 -14.00
C ILE A 233 0.13 -9.46 -14.98
N ALA A 234 0.88 -10.31 -15.68
CA ALA A 234 0.32 -11.34 -16.54
C ALA A 234 -0.28 -12.50 -15.70
N GLY A 235 -1.61 -12.68 -15.78
CA GLY A 235 -2.28 -13.84 -15.21
C GLY A 235 -2.22 -15.06 -16.15
N LEU A 236 -1.85 -16.23 -15.64
CA LEU A 236 -1.87 -17.48 -16.39
C LEU A 236 -3.05 -18.36 -15.92
N TYR A 237 -3.90 -18.74 -16.88
CA TYR A 237 -4.97 -19.70 -16.67
C TYR A 237 -4.51 -21.10 -17.07
N LYS A 238 -4.71 -22.09 -16.19
CA LYS A 238 -4.49 -23.49 -16.50
C LYS A 238 -5.82 -24.23 -16.33
N PRO A 239 -6.48 -24.69 -17.41
CA PRO A 239 -7.69 -25.48 -17.27
C PRO A 239 -7.39 -26.81 -16.58
N GLU A 240 -8.33 -27.31 -15.79
CA GLU A 240 -8.26 -28.65 -15.21
C GLU A 240 -8.13 -29.69 -16.34
N ARG A 241 -7.14 -30.58 -16.24
CA ARG A 241 -7.14 -31.79 -17.06
C ARG A 241 -8.21 -32.71 -16.46
N HIS A 242 -9.33 -32.87 -17.16
CA HIS A 242 -10.22 -33.98 -16.87
C HIS A 242 -9.42 -35.28 -16.96
N ALA A 243 -9.30 -35.98 -15.83
CA ALA A 243 -8.88 -37.37 -15.82
C ALA A 243 -9.95 -38.15 -16.58
N SER A 244 -9.56 -38.68 -17.75
CA SER A 244 -10.33 -39.71 -18.46
C SER A 244 -9.86 -41.08 -18.01
#